data_AF-A0A1X7HK11-F1
#
_entry.id   AF-A0A1X7HK11-F1
#
_cell.length_a   1.000
_cell.length_b   1.000
_cell.length_c   1.000
_cell.angle_alpha   90.00
_cell.angle_beta   90.00
_cell.angle_gamma   90.00
#
_symmetry.space_group_name_H-M   'P 1'
#
loop_
_entity.id
_entity.type
_entity.pdbx_description
1 polymer ?
#
loop_
_entity_poly.entity_id
_entity_poly.type
_entity_poly.pdbx_seq_one_letter_code
_entity_poly.pdbx_strand_id
1 'polypeptide(L)'
;MRIVGIDPATNTGVVILDATGQPIGAAVLTGKGEYKPGGITQEQRISLENQIYSILRPGDVVTKEGIGHATEMLITTAKIHGGLEGMITRRGLEFDEVAPNAVKKFVNVSGWVGEPGSKQRLKGKAKKEAMAAAALEHFGYSNPRHDVVDAYIIAKIGEAVYRIRNGEKTLDDFHLEYQREVIWSIIDPVGYKEYEKTKKKKSKSTKRRGKPAAADSHTQLTEQPFLF
;
A
#
# COMPACT_ATOMS: atom_id res chain seq x y z
N MET A 1 17.42 14.58 11.91
CA MET A 1 16.92 13.51 11.01
C MET A 1 15.66 13.99 10.33
N ARG A 2 15.49 13.68 9.04
CA ARG A 2 14.25 13.90 8.28
C ARG A 2 13.82 12.60 7.63
N ILE A 3 12.54 12.30 7.65
CA ILE A 3 11.97 11.14 6.96
C ILE A 3 11.12 11.66 5.81
N VAL A 4 11.35 11.15 4.60
CA VAL A 4 10.71 11.61 3.37
C VAL A 4 9.87 10.48 2.80
N GLY A 5 8.55 10.62 2.86
CA GLY A 5 7.60 9.74 2.19
C GLY A 5 7.24 10.27 0.81
N ILE A 6 7.30 9.40 -0.20
CA ILE A 6 7.04 9.76 -1.60
C ILE A 6 6.01 8.80 -2.20
N ASP A 7 4.90 9.35 -2.70
CA ASP A 7 3.89 8.64 -3.50
C ASP A 7 4.10 8.97 -4.99
N PRO A 8 4.81 8.14 -5.77
CA PRO A 8 5.23 8.51 -7.11
C PRO A 8 4.10 8.37 -8.14
N ALA A 9 3.70 9.49 -8.74
CA ALA A 9 2.72 9.51 -9.82
C ALA A 9 2.97 10.74 -10.73
N THR A 10 2.09 11.01 -11.68
CA THR A 10 2.16 12.27 -12.45
C THR A 10 1.94 13.51 -11.56
N ASN A 11 1.18 13.33 -10.47
CA ASN A 11 1.10 14.22 -9.32
C ASN A 11 1.74 13.49 -8.14
N THR A 12 3.01 13.77 -7.87
CA THR A 12 3.75 13.07 -6.81
C THR A 12 3.48 13.72 -5.47
N GLY A 13 2.92 12.95 -4.54
CA GLY A 13 2.85 13.35 -3.14
C GLY A 13 4.22 13.26 -2.48
N VAL A 14 4.61 14.30 -1.73
CA VAL A 14 5.83 14.30 -0.92
C VAL A 14 5.50 14.83 0.47
N VAL A 15 5.91 14.11 1.50
CA VAL A 15 5.81 14.52 2.90
C VAL A 15 7.16 14.36 3.58
N ILE A 16 7.53 15.35 4.38
CA ILE A 16 8.76 15.38 5.17
C ILE A 16 8.36 15.45 6.63
N LEU A 17 8.77 14.45 7.40
CA LEU A 17 8.66 14.42 8.85
C LEU A 17 9.99 14.85 9.49
N ASP A 18 9.92 15.49 10.64
CA ASP A 18 11.07 15.69 11.52
C ASP A 18 11.38 14.44 12.36
N ALA A 19 12.37 14.55 13.26
CA ALA A 19 12.78 13.47 14.15
C ALA A 19 11.71 13.03 15.16
N THR A 20 10.72 13.89 15.44
CA THR A 20 9.59 13.58 16.33
C THR A 20 8.42 12.93 15.58
N GLY A 21 8.53 12.79 14.26
CA GLY A 21 7.47 12.25 13.41
C GLY A 21 6.40 13.27 13.05
N GLN A 22 6.66 14.57 13.24
CA GLN A 22 5.75 15.66 12.89
C GLN A 22 6.03 16.18 11.48
N PRO A 23 4.99 16.50 10.68
CA PRO A 23 5.17 16.99 9.33
C PRO A 23 5.73 18.42 9.34
N ILE A 24 6.91 18.61 8.73
CA ILE A 24 7.57 19.91 8.54
C ILE A 24 7.51 20.40 7.08
N GLY A 25 6.98 19.57 6.18
CA GLY A 25 6.73 19.95 4.80
C GLY A 25 5.85 18.91 4.09
N ALA A 26 4.96 19.39 3.24
CA ALA A 26 4.11 18.56 2.41
C ALA A 26 3.79 19.27 1.10
N ALA A 27 3.86 18.55 -0.02
CA ALA A 27 3.56 19.11 -1.34
C ALA A 27 3.03 18.04 -2.29
N VAL A 28 2.23 18.47 -3.26
CA VAL A 28 2.02 17.72 -4.49
C VAL A 28 2.89 18.36 -5.55
N LEU A 29 3.78 17.58 -6.14
CA LEU A 29 4.68 18.01 -7.20
C LEU A 29 4.13 17.53 -8.55
N THR A 30 4.11 18.44 -9.52
CA THR A 30 3.68 18.13 -10.89
C THR A 30 4.75 18.61 -11.85
N GLY A 31 5.03 17.81 -12.88
CA GLY A 31 5.97 18.18 -13.92
C GLY A 31 5.50 19.40 -14.72
N LYS A 32 6.38 20.38 -14.93
CA LYS A 32 6.10 21.55 -15.77
C LYS A 32 6.40 21.23 -17.24
N GLY A 33 5.62 21.81 -18.15
CA GLY A 33 5.77 21.64 -19.60
C GLY A 33 4.43 21.37 -20.30
N GLU A 34 4.49 21.27 -21.63
CA GLU A 34 3.30 21.02 -22.45
C GLU A 34 2.67 19.66 -22.12
N TYR A 35 1.35 19.65 -21.91
CA TYR A 35 0.59 18.41 -21.71
C TYR A 35 0.44 17.65 -23.02
N LYS A 36 0.71 16.34 -23.01
CA LYS A 36 0.42 15.44 -24.12
C LYS A 36 -0.35 14.22 -23.63
N PRO A 37 -1.36 13.74 -24.38
CA PRO A 37 -2.07 12.50 -24.04
C PRO A 37 -1.10 11.32 -23.91
N GLY A 38 -1.40 10.36 -23.02
CA GLY A 38 -0.60 9.15 -22.83
C GLY A 38 0.38 9.16 -21.65
N GLY A 39 0.34 10.19 -20.79
CA GLY A 39 1.06 10.19 -19.51
C GLY A 39 1.86 11.45 -19.25
N ILE A 40 3.12 11.28 -18.88
CA ILE A 40 4.06 12.38 -18.61
C ILE A 40 5.02 12.53 -19.79
N THR A 41 5.24 13.76 -20.25
CA THR A 41 6.28 14.03 -21.25
C THR A 41 7.67 13.95 -20.63
N GLN A 42 8.72 13.85 -21.45
CA GLN A 42 10.10 13.87 -20.95
C GLN A 42 10.43 15.17 -20.21
N GLU A 43 9.96 16.31 -20.74
CA GLU A 43 10.14 17.63 -20.11
C GLU A 43 9.47 17.68 -18.74
N GLN A 44 8.20 17.28 -18.65
CA GLN A 44 7.47 17.21 -17.39
C GLN A 44 8.16 16.29 -16.40
N ARG A 45 8.65 15.13 -16.86
CA ARG A 45 9.37 14.19 -16.00
C ARG A 45 10.66 14.79 -15.45
N ILE A 46 11.49 15.40 -16.29
CA ILE A 46 12.73 16.05 -15.84
C ILE A 46 12.41 17.20 -14.87
N SER A 47 11.35 17.96 -15.13
CA SER A 47 10.90 19.02 -14.22
C SER A 47 10.46 18.49 -12.86
N LEU A 48 9.68 17.41 -12.84
CA LEU A 48 9.25 16.72 -11.61
C LEU A 48 10.46 16.17 -10.84
N GLU A 49 11.39 15.55 -11.56
CA GLU A 49 12.65 15.05 -11.04
C GLU A 49 13.43 16.17 -10.35
N ASN A 50 13.71 17.27 -11.05
CA ASN A 50 14.43 18.41 -10.48
C ASN A 50 13.78 18.98 -9.21
N GLN A 51 12.45 19.01 -9.15
CA GLN A 51 11.71 19.44 -7.95
C GLN A 51 11.98 18.50 -6.77
N ILE A 52 11.87 17.18 -6.96
CA ILE A 52 12.16 16.21 -5.90
C ILE A 52 13.63 16.28 -5.49
N TYR A 53 14.55 16.33 -6.46
CA TYR A 53 15.99 16.44 -6.19
C TYR A 53 16.31 17.67 -5.32
N SER A 54 15.60 18.79 -5.50
CA SER A 54 15.80 20.00 -4.69
C SER A 54 15.32 19.89 -3.24
N ILE A 55 14.38 18.97 -2.96
CA ILE A 55 13.79 18.76 -1.64
C ILE A 55 14.63 17.79 -0.79
N LEU A 56 15.23 16.79 -1.45
CA LEU A 56 16.09 15.80 -0.81
C LEU A 56 17.39 16.43 -0.30
N ARG A 57 17.73 16.13 0.95
CA ARG A 57 18.97 16.58 1.61
C ARG A 57 19.81 15.38 2.06
N PRO A 58 21.13 15.56 2.24
CA PRO A 58 21.98 14.53 2.84
C PRO A 58 21.43 14.07 4.21
N GLY A 59 21.42 12.75 4.43
CA GLY A 59 20.93 12.13 5.66
C GLY A 59 19.41 12.02 5.78
N ASP A 60 18.65 12.33 4.72
CA ASP A 60 17.22 12.01 4.67
C ASP A 60 17.00 10.49 4.63
N VAL A 61 16.04 10.00 5.40
CA VAL A 61 15.55 8.62 5.32
C VAL A 61 14.41 8.61 4.32
N VAL A 62 14.60 7.98 3.16
CA VAL A 62 13.62 8.02 2.07
C VAL A 62 12.79 6.74 2.06
N THR A 63 11.48 6.89 1.89
CA THR A 63 10.55 5.77 1.71
C THR A 63 9.61 6.10 0.57
N LYS A 64 9.43 5.16 -0.37
CA LYS A 64 8.57 5.36 -1.54
C LYS A 64 7.59 4.22 -1.72
N GLU A 65 6.46 4.48 -2.39
CA GLU A 65 5.61 3.39 -2.90
C GLU A 65 6.35 2.61 -4.01
N GLY A 66 6.12 1.30 -4.06
CA GLY A 66 6.53 0.43 -5.16
C GLY A 66 5.58 0.50 -6.35
N ILE A 67 5.97 -0.08 -7.49
CA ILE A 67 5.15 -0.06 -8.71
C ILE A 67 3.99 -1.06 -8.60
N GLY A 68 2.76 -0.60 -8.82
CA GLY A 68 1.61 -1.51 -8.95
C GLY A 68 1.65 -2.31 -10.27
N HIS A 69 1.55 -3.64 -10.22
CA HIS A 69 1.63 -4.48 -11.42
C HIS A 69 0.38 -4.44 -12.35
N ALA A 70 -0.70 -3.77 -11.95
CA ALA A 70 -1.99 -3.80 -12.65
C ALA A 70 -2.46 -2.42 -13.14
N THR A 71 -1.53 -1.51 -13.46
CA THR A 71 -1.88 -0.17 -13.96
C THR A 71 -1.79 -0.10 -15.47
N GLU A 72 -2.79 0.52 -16.11
CA GLU A 72 -2.79 0.83 -17.55
C GLU A 72 -1.64 1.78 -17.94
N MET A 73 -1.12 2.52 -16.96
CA MET A 73 -0.03 3.50 -17.10
C MET A 73 1.33 2.95 -16.67
N LEU A 74 1.51 1.62 -16.64
CA LEU A 74 2.70 0.94 -16.11
C LEU A 74 4.02 1.50 -16.64
N ILE A 75 4.12 1.77 -17.95
CA ILE A 75 5.33 2.33 -18.57
C ILE A 75 5.63 3.73 -18.02
N THR A 76 4.59 4.57 -17.88
CA THR A 76 4.71 5.91 -17.33
C THR A 76 5.12 5.87 -15.86
N THR A 77 4.47 5.01 -15.06
CA THR A 77 4.83 4.78 -13.66
C THR A 77 6.28 4.30 -13.54
N ALA A 78 6.70 3.30 -14.32
CA ALA A 78 8.07 2.80 -14.30
C ALA A 78 9.10 3.89 -14.64
N LYS A 79 8.80 4.78 -15.60
CA LYS A 79 9.67 5.91 -15.95
C LYS A 79 9.81 6.92 -14.81
N ILE A 80 8.75 7.17 -14.05
CA ILE A 80 8.76 8.08 -12.89
C ILE A 80 9.54 7.45 -11.74
N HIS A 81 9.28 6.17 -11.43
CA HIS A 81 9.99 5.45 -10.39
C HIS A 81 11.49 5.34 -10.68
N GLY A 82 11.87 4.93 -11.90
CA GLY A 82 13.29 4.83 -12.26
C GLY A 82 14.03 6.18 -12.23
N GLY A 83 13.35 7.26 -12.62
CA GLY A 83 13.88 8.62 -12.47
C GLY A 83 14.08 9.03 -11.01
N LEU A 84 13.08 8.76 -10.17
CA LEU A 84 13.13 8.98 -8.73
C LEU A 84 14.28 8.22 -8.07
N GLU A 85 14.41 6.94 -8.36
CA GLU A 85 15.47 6.07 -7.84
C GLU A 85 16.85 6.59 -8.23
N GLY A 86 17.03 6.94 -9.51
CA GLY A 86 18.28 7.53 -9.99
C GLY A 86 18.64 8.83 -9.26
N MET A 87 17.66 9.67 -8.91
CA MET A 87 17.91 10.89 -8.14
C MET A 87 18.29 10.64 -6.69
N ILE A 88 17.61 9.70 -6.03
CA ILE A 88 17.91 9.31 -4.65
C ILE A 88 19.35 8.78 -4.60
N THR A 89 19.71 7.88 -5.52
CA THR A 89 21.09 7.37 -5.66
C THR A 89 22.10 8.48 -5.94
N ARG A 90 21.79 9.43 -6.85
CA ARG A 90 22.66 10.59 -7.14
C ARG A 90 22.83 11.54 -5.96
N ARG A 91 21.94 11.51 -4.97
CA ARG A 91 22.08 12.24 -3.69
C ARG A 91 22.87 11.45 -2.65
N GLY A 92 23.33 10.24 -2.96
CA GLY A 92 23.99 9.34 -2.01
C GLY A 92 23.05 8.84 -0.92
N LEU A 93 21.75 8.77 -1.22
CA LEU A 93 20.72 8.31 -0.31
C LEU A 93 20.27 6.91 -0.72
N GLU A 94 19.72 6.17 0.25
CA GLU A 94 19.01 4.92 0.05
C GLU A 94 17.51 5.14 0.25
N PHE A 95 16.69 4.17 -0.17
CA PHE A 95 15.26 4.21 0.06
C PHE A 95 14.71 2.83 0.42
N ASP A 96 13.66 2.82 1.25
CA ASP A 96 12.79 1.67 1.42
C ASP A 96 11.63 1.72 0.44
N GLU A 97 11.31 0.57 -0.16
CA GLU A 97 10.13 0.43 -1.02
C GLU A 97 8.97 -0.20 -0.26
N VAL A 98 7.82 0.46 -0.28
CA VAL A 98 6.58 -0.02 0.34
C VAL A 98 5.65 -0.55 -0.74
N ALA A 99 5.26 -1.81 -0.64
CA ALA A 99 4.31 -2.39 -1.59
C ALA A 99 2.97 -1.61 -1.57
N PRO A 100 2.29 -1.40 -2.72
CA PRO A 100 1.05 -0.60 -2.76
C PRO A 100 -0.10 -1.12 -1.88
N ASN A 101 -0.13 -2.42 -1.62
CA ASN A 101 -1.10 -3.01 -0.69
C ASN A 101 -0.69 -2.83 0.78
N ALA A 102 0.60 -2.67 1.05
CA ALA A 102 1.13 -2.45 2.39
C ALA A 102 0.75 -1.06 2.92
N VAL A 103 0.74 -0.02 2.08
CA VAL A 103 0.29 1.34 2.46
C VAL A 103 -1.13 1.31 3.05
N LYS A 104 -2.07 0.66 2.35
CA LYS A 104 -3.47 0.54 2.81
C LYS A 104 -3.58 -0.34 4.05
N LYS A 105 -2.86 -1.45 4.06
CA LYS A 105 -2.83 -2.39 5.18
C LYS A 105 -2.34 -1.72 6.45
N PHE A 106 -1.35 -0.83 6.36
CA PHE A 106 -0.78 -0.11 7.51
C PHE A 106 -1.79 0.77 8.25
N VAL A 107 -2.86 1.18 7.58
CA VAL A 107 -3.96 1.97 8.15
C VAL A 107 -5.28 1.19 8.14
N ASN A 108 -5.21 -0.14 8.07
CA ASN A 108 -6.36 -1.05 8.07
C ASN A 108 -7.43 -0.77 6.98
N VAL A 109 -7.05 -0.13 5.87
CA VAL A 109 -7.97 0.15 4.77
C VAL A 109 -8.07 -1.08 3.86
N SER A 110 -9.27 -1.64 3.83
CA SER A 110 -9.67 -2.71 2.93
C SER A 110 -9.99 -2.16 1.53
N GLY A 111 -9.68 -2.90 0.46
CA GLY A 111 -10.16 -2.58 -0.89
C GLY A 111 -11.64 -2.89 -1.14
N TRP A 112 -12.35 -3.37 -0.12
CA TRP A 112 -13.72 -3.87 -0.18
C TRP A 112 -14.54 -3.34 1.01
N VAL A 113 -15.82 -3.09 0.79
CA VAL A 113 -16.80 -2.71 1.81
C VAL A 113 -18.02 -3.63 1.75
N GLY A 114 -18.69 -3.81 2.89
CA GLY A 114 -19.87 -4.67 3.03
C GLY A 114 -19.58 -6.04 3.63
N GLU A 115 -20.66 -6.79 3.88
CA GLU A 115 -20.64 -8.07 4.56
C GLU A 115 -20.08 -9.20 3.69
N PRO A 116 -19.56 -10.29 4.29
CA PRO A 116 -19.24 -11.51 3.56
C PRO A 116 -20.45 -11.99 2.72
N GLY A 117 -20.30 -11.99 1.40
CA GLY A 117 -21.38 -12.33 0.44
C GLY A 117 -21.94 -11.15 -0.36
N SER A 118 -21.71 -9.91 0.10
CA SER A 118 -22.13 -8.68 -0.57
C SER A 118 -21.01 -7.65 -0.74
N LYS A 119 -19.75 -8.08 -0.60
CA LYS A 119 -18.57 -7.20 -0.68
C LYS A 119 -18.50 -6.45 -2.01
N GLN A 120 -18.48 -5.13 -1.94
CA GLN A 120 -18.26 -4.26 -3.08
C GLN A 120 -16.84 -3.69 -3.04
N ARG A 121 -16.18 -3.65 -4.21
CA ARG A 121 -14.83 -3.08 -4.31
C ARG A 121 -14.91 -1.56 -4.17
N LEU A 122 -14.14 -0.98 -3.26
CA LEU A 122 -13.97 0.47 -3.18
C LEU A 122 -13.30 0.97 -4.46
N LYS A 123 -13.91 1.95 -5.12
CA LYS A 123 -13.45 2.55 -6.36
C LYS A 123 -13.29 4.06 -6.21
N GLY A 124 -12.36 4.63 -6.97
CA GLY A 124 -12.21 6.08 -7.15
C GLY A 124 -12.20 6.87 -5.84
N LYS A 125 -13.16 7.78 -5.70
CA LYS A 125 -13.27 8.73 -4.59
C LYS A 125 -13.41 8.07 -3.22
N ALA A 126 -14.23 7.02 -3.12
CA ALA A 126 -14.47 6.34 -1.84
C ALA A 126 -13.19 5.71 -1.26
N LYS A 127 -12.30 5.20 -2.12
CA LYS A 127 -10.99 4.70 -1.70
C LYS A 127 -10.13 5.85 -1.12
N LYS A 128 -10.13 7.01 -1.77
CA LYS A 128 -9.36 8.18 -1.34
C LYS A 128 -9.87 8.77 -0.02
N GLU A 129 -11.19 8.80 0.15
CA GLU A 129 -11.85 9.21 1.41
C GLU A 129 -11.53 8.23 2.56
N ALA A 130 -11.53 6.92 2.29
CA ALA A 130 -11.15 5.91 3.29
C ALA A 130 -9.70 6.06 3.77
N MET A 131 -8.74 6.32 2.86
CA MET A 131 -7.35 6.58 3.24
C MET A 131 -7.21 7.84 4.10
N ALA A 132 -7.92 8.92 3.76
CA ALA A 132 -7.92 10.16 4.54
C ALA A 132 -8.53 9.98 5.94
N ALA A 133 -9.66 9.27 6.04
CA ALA A 133 -10.28 8.94 7.32
C ALA A 133 -9.35 8.11 8.19
N ALA A 134 -8.67 7.11 7.61
CA ALA A 134 -7.75 6.25 8.35
C ALA A 134 -6.48 6.98 8.79
N ALA A 135 -5.94 7.90 7.97
CA ALA A 135 -4.82 8.76 8.38
C ALA A 135 -5.18 9.66 9.56
N LEU A 136 -6.41 10.19 9.57
CA LEU A 136 -6.93 10.99 10.66
C LEU A 136 -7.11 10.15 11.93
N GLU A 137 -7.69 8.96 11.82
CA GLU A 137 -7.91 8.05 12.96
C GLU A 137 -6.61 7.59 13.60
N HIS A 138 -5.62 7.17 12.81
CA HIS A 138 -4.37 6.61 13.34
C HIS A 138 -3.36 7.66 13.78
N PHE A 139 -3.33 8.83 13.14
CA PHE A 139 -2.24 9.78 13.31
C PHE A 139 -2.70 11.20 13.62
N GLY A 140 -4.02 11.46 13.65
CA GLY A 140 -4.54 12.82 13.78
C GLY A 140 -4.24 13.71 12.57
N TYR A 141 -3.83 13.12 11.43
CA TYR A 141 -3.38 13.88 10.27
C TYR A 141 -4.49 14.02 9.23
N SER A 142 -4.64 15.22 8.67
CA SER A 142 -5.55 15.50 7.56
C SER A 142 -4.90 16.41 6.53
N ASN A 143 -5.24 16.19 5.26
CA ASN A 143 -4.85 17.07 4.16
C ASN A 143 -5.91 17.03 3.06
N PRO A 144 -6.25 18.16 2.41
CA PRO A 144 -7.21 18.17 1.31
C PRO A 144 -6.71 17.43 0.06
N ARG A 145 -5.40 17.18 -0.06
CA ARG A 145 -4.80 16.46 -1.19
C ARG A 145 -4.54 15.01 -0.80
N HIS A 146 -5.22 14.09 -1.47
CA HIS A 146 -5.08 12.66 -1.20
C HIS A 146 -3.66 12.14 -1.48
N ASP A 147 -2.97 12.67 -2.49
CA ASP A 147 -1.58 12.29 -2.80
C ASP A 147 -0.63 12.63 -1.63
N VAL A 148 -0.92 13.73 -0.89
CA VAL A 148 -0.20 14.08 0.34
C VAL A 148 -0.54 13.14 1.49
N VAL A 149 -1.81 12.71 1.60
CA VAL A 149 -2.23 11.73 2.62
C VAL A 149 -1.51 10.39 2.41
N ASP A 150 -1.48 9.89 1.17
CA ASP A 150 -0.80 8.64 0.84
C ASP A 150 0.71 8.76 1.12
N ALA A 151 1.36 9.86 0.70
CA ALA A 151 2.76 10.15 1.01
C ALA A 151 3.03 10.30 2.52
N TYR A 152 2.09 10.84 3.31
CA TYR A 152 2.20 10.91 4.76
C TYR A 152 2.23 9.51 5.38
N ILE A 153 1.32 8.62 4.98
CA ILE A 153 1.29 7.23 5.47
C ILE A 153 2.60 6.52 5.11
N ILE A 154 3.11 6.71 3.89
CA ILE A 154 4.42 6.18 3.48
C ILE A 154 5.54 6.73 4.38
N ALA A 155 5.53 8.02 4.72
CA ALA A 155 6.49 8.60 5.65
C ALA A 155 6.39 8.00 7.06
N LYS A 156 5.19 7.72 7.56
CA LYS A 156 4.99 7.05 8.87
C LYS A 156 5.47 5.60 8.87
N ILE A 157 5.36 4.89 7.74
CA ILE A 157 5.98 3.57 7.57
C ILE A 157 7.51 3.71 7.63
N GLY A 158 8.08 4.67 6.91
CA GLY A 158 9.51 4.97 6.94
C GLY A 158 10.02 5.31 8.34
N GLU A 159 9.27 6.11 9.09
CA GLU A 159 9.57 6.42 10.50
C GLU A 159 9.62 5.15 11.35
N ALA A 160 8.60 4.29 11.25
CA ALA A 160 8.53 3.06 12.01
C ALA A 160 9.71 2.12 11.71
N VAL A 161 10.02 1.95 10.43
CA VAL A 161 11.16 1.14 9.96
C VAL A 161 12.49 1.70 10.48
N TYR A 162 12.69 3.01 10.38
CA TYR A 162 13.89 3.67 10.88
C TYR A 162 14.07 3.45 12.38
N ARG A 163 13.03 3.69 13.18
CA ARG A 163 13.10 3.56 14.65
C ARG A 163 13.48 2.15 15.07
N ILE A 164 13.00 1.13 14.36
CA ILE A 164 13.38 -0.26 14.63
C ILE A 164 14.84 -0.52 14.25
N ARG A 165 15.27 -0.13 13.05
CA ARG A 165 16.66 -0.33 12.60
C ARG A 165 17.70 0.35 13.50
N ASN A 166 17.33 1.45 14.14
CA ASN A 166 18.19 2.19 15.06
C ASN A 166 18.04 1.80 16.53
N GLY A 167 17.23 0.79 16.84
CA GLY A 167 17.04 0.29 18.22
C GLY A 167 16.24 1.23 19.13
N GLU A 168 15.58 2.25 18.57
CA GLU A 168 14.65 3.11 19.33
C GLU A 168 13.35 2.39 19.67
N LYS A 169 12.96 1.42 18.83
CA LYS A 169 11.76 0.59 18.99
C LYS A 169 12.03 -0.85 18.59
N THR A 170 11.17 -1.72 19.04
CA THR A 170 11.05 -3.12 18.61
C THR A 170 9.79 -3.31 17.79
N LEU A 171 9.64 -4.45 17.10
CA LEU A 171 8.38 -4.80 16.43
C LEU A 171 7.20 -4.92 17.43
N ASP A 172 7.47 -5.25 18.69
CA ASP A 172 6.43 -5.46 19.71
C ASP A 172 5.79 -4.16 20.19
N ASP A 173 6.50 -3.03 20.05
CA ASP A 173 5.97 -1.68 20.32
C ASP A 173 4.86 -1.27 19.33
N PHE A 174 4.70 -2.00 18.23
CA PHE A 174 3.60 -1.83 17.29
C PHE A 174 2.49 -2.84 17.62
N HIS A 175 1.53 -2.42 18.44
CA HIS A 175 0.45 -3.27 18.95
C HIS A 175 -0.60 -3.65 17.89
N LEU A 176 -0.65 -2.92 16.77
CA LEU A 176 -1.55 -3.21 15.65
C LEU A 176 -0.90 -4.24 14.72
N GLU A 177 -1.49 -5.45 14.64
CA GLU A 177 -0.93 -6.58 13.86
C GLU A 177 -0.65 -6.18 12.41
N TYR A 178 -1.57 -5.45 11.76
CA TYR A 178 -1.41 -5.03 10.38
C TYR A 178 -0.26 -4.04 10.16
N GLN A 179 0.05 -3.17 11.13
CA GLN A 179 1.20 -2.28 11.07
C GLN A 179 2.49 -3.08 11.22
N ARG A 180 2.52 -3.97 12.21
CA ARG A 180 3.66 -4.86 12.47
C ARG A 180 4.00 -5.71 11.26
N GLU A 181 3.00 -6.30 10.60
CA GLU A 181 3.19 -7.12 9.40
C GLU A 181 3.79 -6.30 8.24
N VAL A 182 3.37 -5.04 8.07
CA VAL A 182 3.93 -4.16 7.03
C VAL A 182 5.39 -3.81 7.35
N ILE A 183 5.68 -3.42 8.60
CA ILE A 183 7.04 -3.08 9.02
C ILE A 183 7.97 -4.30 8.88
N TRP A 184 7.52 -5.48 9.33
CA TRP A 184 8.27 -6.74 9.19
C TRP A 184 8.58 -7.03 7.73
N SER A 185 7.61 -6.85 6.83
CA SER A 185 7.82 -7.09 5.40
C SER A 185 8.91 -6.23 4.74
N ILE A 186 9.29 -5.12 5.38
CA ILE A 186 10.35 -4.21 4.92
C ILE A 186 11.69 -4.52 5.61
N ILE A 187 11.70 -4.73 6.94
CA ILE A 187 12.95 -4.97 7.69
C ILE A 187 13.52 -6.38 7.47
N ASP A 188 12.66 -7.37 7.29
CA ASP A 188 13.03 -8.77 7.02
C ASP A 188 12.04 -9.39 6.01
N PRO A 189 12.20 -9.07 4.71
CA PRO A 189 11.32 -9.57 3.67
C PRO A 189 11.36 -11.10 3.52
N VAL A 190 12.46 -11.74 3.92
CA VAL A 190 12.65 -13.19 3.79
C VAL A 190 11.85 -13.90 4.88
N GLY A 191 12.07 -13.55 6.15
CA GLY A 191 11.33 -14.13 7.25
C GLY A 191 9.83 -13.83 7.18
N TYR A 192 9.44 -12.63 6.74
CA TYR A 192 8.03 -12.31 6.52
C TYR A 192 7.38 -13.21 5.46
N LYS A 193 8.07 -13.47 4.33
CA LYS A 193 7.56 -14.37 3.27
C LYS A 193 7.42 -15.81 3.77
N GLU A 194 8.30 -16.28 4.64
CA GLU A 194 8.20 -17.60 5.26
C GLU A 194 7.01 -17.66 6.22
N TYR A 195 6.86 -16.66 7.08
CA TYR A 195 5.70 -16.51 7.96
C TYR A 195 4.37 -16.55 7.17
N GLU A 196 4.25 -15.76 6.10
CA GLU A 196 3.04 -15.76 5.26
C GLU A 196 2.71 -17.14 4.67
N LYS A 197 3.72 -17.90 4.23
CA LYS A 197 3.53 -19.26 3.71
C LYS A 197 2.94 -20.18 4.78
N THR A 198 3.39 -20.07 6.03
CA THR A 198 2.86 -20.88 7.13
C THR A 198 1.43 -20.50 7.51
N LYS A 199 1.10 -19.19 7.53
CA LYS A 199 -0.26 -18.68 7.81
C LYS A 199 -1.28 -19.19 6.77
N LYS A 200 -0.91 -19.14 5.48
CA LYS A 200 -1.73 -19.65 4.36
C LYS A 200 -1.93 -21.17 4.39
N LYS A 201 -0.97 -21.95 4.91
CA LYS A 201 -1.13 -23.40 5.10
C LYS A 201 -2.15 -23.72 6.19
N LYS A 202 -2.14 -22.98 7.31
CA LYS A 202 -3.09 -23.16 8.42
C LYS A 202 -4.53 -22.78 8.06
N SER A 203 -4.73 -21.80 7.16
CA SER A 203 -6.07 -21.35 6.77
C SER A 203 -6.78 -22.23 5.73
N LYS A 204 -6.06 -23.13 5.04
CA LYS A 204 -6.68 -24.15 4.17
C LYS A 204 -7.24 -25.29 5.01
N SER A 205 -8.36 -25.03 5.69
CA SER A 205 -9.19 -26.10 6.23
C SER A 205 -9.66 -26.99 5.08
N THR A 206 -9.20 -28.25 5.08
CA THR A 206 -9.56 -29.31 4.15
C THR A 206 -11.01 -29.79 4.36
N LYS A 207 -11.97 -28.89 4.59
CA LYS A 207 -13.39 -29.25 4.42
C LYS A 207 -13.69 -29.25 2.91
N ARG A 208 -13.18 -30.27 2.21
CA ARG A 208 -13.87 -30.76 1.01
C ARG A 208 -15.31 -31.01 1.47
N ARG A 209 -16.27 -30.28 0.90
CA ARG A 209 -17.69 -30.66 0.96
C ARG A 209 -17.71 -32.11 0.46
N GLY A 210 -17.87 -33.06 1.37
CA GLY A 210 -18.09 -34.44 1.00
C GLY A 210 -19.27 -34.43 0.04
N LYS A 211 -19.05 -34.95 -1.17
CA LYS A 211 -20.14 -35.32 -2.06
C LYS A 211 -21.09 -36.15 -1.19
N PRO A 212 -22.39 -35.83 -1.06
CA PRO A 212 -23.28 -36.65 -0.27
C PRO A 212 -23.16 -38.07 -0.81
N ALA A 213 -22.79 -39.00 0.08
CA ALA A 213 -22.81 -40.40 -0.23
C ALA A 213 -24.26 -40.73 -0.62
N ALA A 214 -24.47 -41.15 -1.86
CA ALA A 214 -25.68 -41.85 -2.22
C ALA A 214 -25.66 -43.14 -1.41
N ALA A 215 -26.39 -43.16 -0.30
CA ALA A 215 -26.67 -44.34 0.49
C ALA A 215 -28.18 -44.38 0.69
N ASP A 216 -28.82 -45.07 -0.25
CA ASP A 216 -29.86 -46.06 -0.05
C ASP A 216 -31.07 -45.77 0.85
N SER A 217 -32.22 -45.95 0.19
CA SER A 217 -33.38 -46.70 0.67
C SER A 217 -34.22 -46.08 1.79
N HIS A 218 -35.40 -45.58 1.41
CA HIS A 218 -36.62 -46.18 1.93
C HIS A 218 -37.66 -46.33 0.81
N THR A 219 -37.87 -47.58 0.45
CA THR A 219 -39.12 -48.12 -0.08
C THR A 219 -40.32 -47.58 0.69
N GLN A 220 -41.32 -47.06 -0.01
CA GLN A 220 -42.71 -47.25 0.38
C GLN A 220 -43.56 -47.52 -0.87
N LEU A 221 -44.07 -48.75 -0.90
CA LEU A 221 -45.14 -49.25 -1.75
C LEU A 221 -46.39 -48.42 -1.53
N THR A 222 -47.08 -48.02 -2.60
CA THR A 222 -48.54 -48.18 -2.65
C THR A 222 -49.02 -48.11 -4.09
N GLU A 223 -49.61 -49.22 -4.50
CA GLU A 223 -50.40 -49.44 -5.71
C GLU A 223 -51.56 -48.45 -5.78
N GLN A 224 -51.91 -47.98 -6.99
CA GLN A 224 -53.30 -47.71 -7.39
C GLN A 224 -53.38 -47.46 -8.91
N PRO A 225 -54.54 -47.68 -9.55
CA PRO A 225 -54.68 -48.71 -10.57
C PRO A 225 -54.88 -48.16 -11.98
N PHE A 226 -54.78 -49.07 -12.94
CA PHE A 226 -55.17 -48.95 -14.34
C PHE A 226 -56.50 -48.21 -14.54
N LEU A 227 -56.50 -47.27 -15.47
CA LEU A 227 -57.67 -46.90 -16.27
C LEU A 227 -57.28 -46.98 -17.75
N PHE A 228 -58.21 -47.57 -18.50
CA PHE A 228 -58.20 -48.10 -19.85
C PHE A 228 -57.53 -47.25 -20.94
#